data_AF-A0A9D9J4F7-F1
#
_entry.id   AF-A0A9D9J4F7-F1
#
_cell.length_a   1.000
_cell.length_b   1.000
_cell.length_c   1.000
_cell.angle_alpha   90.00
_cell.angle_beta   90.00
_cell.angle_gamma   90.00
#
_symmetry.space_group_name_H-M   'P 1'
#
loop_
_entity.id
_entity.type
_entity.pdbx_description
1 polymer ?
#
loop_
_entity_poly.entity_id
_entity_poly.type
_entity_poly.pdbx_seq_one_letter_code
_entity_poly.pdbx_strand_id
1 'polypeptide(L)'
;MENCIDLKKLSVEELAGVVNLYPWFGAARKEFCARMASSGGSGWGEEQYAESALYVVSRGKIARLLMSSDKDDCSDSEISEILKAAGNDLGHRKVRASGGDYFTQEQYDQVRRQEDSVFSGFVSGQDRPRAEKEEGSVPDLAFYTETLAQIYADQGYYEQAKDIYSKLILAYPEKNAYFAALIEKLNQEN
;
A
#
# COMPACT_ATOMS: atom_id res chain seq x y z
N MET A 1 -25.89 4.71 -26.97
CA MET A 1 -24.72 5.12 -26.16
C MET A 1 -23.66 5.62 -27.13
N GLU A 2 -23.92 6.78 -27.72
CA GLU A 2 -23.02 7.39 -28.70
C GLU A 2 -22.55 8.71 -28.11
N ASN A 3 -21.25 8.99 -28.28
CA ASN A 3 -20.46 10.09 -27.71
C ASN A 3 -19.57 9.69 -26.52
N CYS A 4 -18.81 8.60 -26.64
CA CYS A 4 -17.56 8.47 -25.89
C CYS A 4 -16.47 9.34 -26.54
N ILE A 5 -15.65 10.01 -25.72
CA ILE A 5 -14.52 10.81 -26.20
C ILE A 5 -13.35 9.88 -26.56
N ASP A 6 -12.89 9.95 -27.80
CA ASP A 6 -11.69 9.25 -28.26
C ASP A 6 -10.43 10.07 -27.95
N LEU A 7 -9.82 9.82 -26.78
CA LEU A 7 -8.59 10.50 -26.33
C LEU A 7 -7.44 10.48 -27.34
N LYS A 8 -7.39 9.45 -28.21
CA LYS A 8 -6.35 9.31 -29.22
C LYS A 8 -6.48 10.34 -30.36
N LYS A 9 -7.68 10.82 -30.66
CA LYS A 9 -7.94 11.75 -31.76
C LYS A 9 -7.74 13.21 -31.38
N LEU A 10 -7.78 13.54 -30.09
CA LEU A 10 -7.63 14.92 -29.62
C LEU A 10 -6.22 15.46 -29.89
N SER A 11 -6.10 16.77 -30.07
CA SER A 11 -4.82 17.48 -30.07
C SER A 11 -4.24 17.62 -28.65
N VAL A 12 -2.96 17.97 -28.52
CA VAL A 12 -2.34 18.21 -27.20
C VAL A 12 -3.03 19.37 -26.45
N GLU A 13 -3.44 20.41 -27.17
CA GLU A 13 -4.12 21.59 -26.60
C GLU A 13 -5.53 21.26 -26.12
N GLU A 14 -6.31 20.51 -26.91
CA GLU A 14 -7.65 20.07 -26.53
C GLU A 14 -7.57 19.17 -25.29
N LEU A 15 -6.56 18.30 -25.24
CA LEU A 15 -6.35 17.38 -24.15
C LEU A 15 -5.91 18.12 -22.88
N ALA A 16 -5.12 19.18 -22.98
CA ALA A 16 -4.85 20.10 -21.87
C ALA A 16 -6.14 20.78 -21.35
N GLY A 17 -7.02 21.22 -22.26
CA GLY A 17 -8.34 21.75 -21.90
C GLY A 17 -9.19 20.75 -21.11
N VAL A 18 -9.22 19.49 -21.56
CA VAL A 18 -9.93 18.39 -20.86
C VAL A 18 -9.34 18.14 -19.47
N VAL A 19 -8.00 18.14 -19.33
CA VAL A 19 -7.33 17.93 -18.05
C VAL A 19 -7.63 19.07 -17.06
N ASN A 20 -7.69 20.31 -17.52
CA ASN A 20 -8.00 21.46 -16.67
C ASN A 20 -9.48 21.48 -16.23
N LEU A 21 -10.40 21.12 -17.12
CA LEU A 21 -11.83 21.03 -16.79
C LEU A 21 -12.15 19.83 -15.90
N TYR A 22 -11.43 18.71 -16.09
CA TYR A 22 -11.65 17.46 -15.38
C TYR A 22 -10.34 16.92 -14.79
N PRO A 23 -9.82 17.50 -13.69
CA PRO A 23 -8.54 17.09 -13.09
C PRO A 23 -8.50 15.62 -12.68
N TRP A 24 -9.64 15.06 -12.28
CA TRP A 24 -9.82 13.67 -11.85
C TRP A 24 -9.83 12.66 -13.01
N PHE A 25 -9.83 13.12 -14.27
CA PHE A 25 -9.84 12.22 -15.43
C PHE A 25 -8.44 11.68 -15.73
N GLY A 26 -8.03 10.67 -14.96
CA GLY A 26 -6.67 10.12 -15.00
C GLY A 26 -6.25 9.52 -16.36
N ALA A 27 -7.20 9.08 -17.19
CA ALA A 27 -6.89 8.57 -18.53
C ALA A 27 -6.43 9.68 -19.48
N ALA A 28 -7.09 10.85 -19.46
CA ALA A 28 -6.63 12.02 -20.20
C ALA A 28 -5.27 12.48 -19.70
N ARG A 29 -5.05 12.66 -18.39
CA ARG A 29 -3.73 13.07 -17.86
C ARG A 29 -2.60 12.14 -18.26
N LYS A 30 -2.83 10.83 -18.26
CA LYS A 30 -1.82 9.86 -18.71
C LYS A 30 -1.48 10.04 -20.19
N GLU A 31 -2.49 10.18 -21.05
CA GLU A 31 -2.29 10.42 -22.48
C GLU A 31 -1.60 11.77 -22.74
N PHE A 32 -1.94 12.79 -21.95
CA PHE A 32 -1.28 14.09 -21.98
C PHE A 32 0.21 13.98 -21.70
N CYS A 33 0.58 13.43 -20.54
CA CYS A 33 1.97 13.24 -20.13
C CYS A 33 2.76 12.39 -21.13
N ALA A 34 2.15 11.35 -21.70
CA ALA A 34 2.79 10.49 -22.69
C ALA A 34 3.11 11.24 -23.99
N ARG A 35 2.18 12.07 -24.47
CA ARG A 35 2.38 12.90 -25.67
C ARG A 35 3.41 13.99 -25.42
N MET A 36 3.31 14.67 -24.27
CA MET A 36 4.27 15.69 -23.86
C MET A 36 5.70 15.14 -23.81
N ALA A 37 5.88 13.95 -23.22
CA ALA A 37 7.16 13.25 -23.21
C ALA A 37 7.64 12.90 -24.64
N SER A 38 6.72 12.47 -25.52
CA SER A 38 7.06 12.11 -26.91
C SER A 38 7.39 13.33 -27.77
N SER A 39 6.81 14.50 -27.49
CA SER A 39 7.05 15.75 -28.23
C SER A 39 8.39 16.42 -27.89
N GLY A 40 9.19 15.84 -26.98
CA GLY A 40 10.57 16.27 -26.75
C GLY A 40 10.71 17.69 -26.20
N GLY A 41 9.69 18.19 -25.50
CA GLY A 41 9.71 19.53 -24.94
C GLY A 41 10.53 19.58 -23.65
N SER A 42 11.79 20.00 -23.74
CA SER A 42 12.62 20.40 -22.59
C SER A 42 12.02 21.54 -21.75
N GLY A 43 10.91 22.14 -22.19
CA GLY A 43 10.22 23.24 -21.53
C GLY A 43 9.10 22.83 -20.56
N TRP A 44 8.67 21.57 -20.52
CA TRP A 44 7.70 21.11 -19.52
C TRP A 44 8.44 20.51 -18.31
N GLY A 45 8.32 21.18 -17.17
CA GLY A 45 9.09 20.88 -15.96
C GLY A 45 8.56 19.71 -15.15
N GLU A 46 9.42 19.19 -14.26
CA GLU A 46 9.10 18.17 -13.27
C GLU A 46 7.80 18.47 -12.50
N GLU A 47 7.51 19.76 -12.27
CA GLU A 47 6.31 20.27 -11.60
C GLU A 47 5.00 19.81 -12.26
N GLN A 48 4.91 19.82 -13.59
CA GLN A 48 3.68 19.49 -14.31
C GLN A 48 3.42 17.98 -14.33
N TYR A 49 4.49 17.19 -14.38
CA TYR A 49 4.42 15.75 -14.19
C TYR A 49 4.05 15.40 -12.74
N ALA A 50 4.59 16.14 -11.76
CA ALA A 50 4.25 15.98 -10.36
C ALA A 50 2.78 16.31 -10.10
N GLU A 51 2.27 17.43 -10.62
CA GLU A 51 0.85 17.80 -10.52
C GLU A 51 -0.04 16.72 -11.15
N SER A 52 0.35 16.22 -12.33
CA SER A 52 -0.40 15.16 -13.01
C SER A 52 -0.37 13.83 -12.26
N ALA A 53 0.72 13.53 -11.54
CA ALA A 53 0.85 12.33 -10.73
C ALA A 53 -0.09 12.31 -9.52
N LEU A 54 -0.55 13.47 -9.03
CA LEU A 54 -1.54 13.55 -7.95
C LEU A 54 -2.89 12.93 -8.34
N TYR A 55 -3.23 13.00 -9.62
CA TYR A 55 -4.56 12.63 -10.13
C TYR A 55 -4.59 11.31 -10.91
N VAL A 56 -3.47 10.58 -10.93
CA VAL A 56 -3.36 9.28 -11.63
C VAL A 56 -3.18 8.17 -10.61
N VAL A 57 -3.94 7.08 -10.77
CA VAL A 57 -3.95 5.91 -9.87
C VAL A 57 -2.55 5.31 -9.62
N SER A 58 -1.63 5.42 -10.59
CA SER A 58 -0.27 4.92 -10.47
C SER A 58 0.75 5.95 -10.97
N ARG A 59 1.41 6.61 -10.01
CA ARG A 59 2.53 7.53 -10.24
C ARG A 59 3.70 6.87 -10.99
N GLY A 60 3.89 5.56 -10.85
CA GLY A 60 4.95 4.81 -11.54
C GLY A 60 4.82 4.84 -13.07
N LYS A 61 3.60 5.01 -13.61
CA LYS A 61 3.40 5.17 -15.06
C LYS A 61 3.96 6.50 -15.56
N ILE A 62 3.80 7.58 -14.78
CA ILE A 62 4.32 8.91 -15.11
C ILE A 62 5.83 8.96 -14.85
N ALA A 63 6.29 8.42 -13.72
CA ALA A 63 7.71 8.34 -13.40
C ALA A 63 8.50 7.62 -14.48
N ARG A 64 7.98 6.51 -15.04
CA ARG A 64 8.65 5.81 -16.15
C ARG A 64 8.77 6.68 -17.41
N LEU A 65 7.81 7.56 -17.69
CA LEU A 65 7.87 8.48 -18.84
C LEU A 65 8.93 9.56 -18.63
N LEU A 66 9.04 10.09 -17.40
CA LEU A 66 10.07 11.06 -17.04
C LEU A 66 11.47 10.42 -17.12
N MET A 67 11.66 9.30 -16.41
CA MET A 67 12.94 8.60 -16.27
C MET A 67 13.36 7.82 -17.53
N SER A 68 12.47 7.60 -18.51
CA SER A 68 12.88 7.00 -19.79
C SER A 68 13.72 7.96 -20.65
N SER A 69 13.68 9.25 -20.35
CA SER A 69 14.39 10.30 -21.08
C SER A 69 15.82 10.46 -20.57
N ASP A 70 16.01 10.38 -19.24
CA ASP A 70 17.30 10.51 -18.58
C ASP A 70 17.78 9.13 -18.11
N LYS A 71 18.51 8.43 -18.99
CA LYS A 71 19.32 7.30 -18.55
C LYS A 71 20.64 7.85 -18.04
N ASP A 72 20.64 8.33 -16.81
CA ASP A 72 21.90 8.56 -16.12
C ASP A 72 22.57 7.22 -15.88
N ASP A 73 23.85 7.12 -16.25
CA ASP A 73 24.67 5.95 -15.99
C ASP A 73 24.93 5.86 -14.48
N CYS A 74 24.04 5.20 -13.74
CA CYS A 74 24.22 4.86 -12.32
C CYS A 74 25.24 3.71 -12.14
N SER A 75 26.17 3.54 -13.07
CA SER A 75 27.26 2.61 -12.89
C SER A 75 28.26 3.20 -11.90
N ASP A 76 28.57 2.43 -10.87
CA ASP A 76 29.52 2.77 -9.80
C ASP A 76 30.98 2.92 -10.27
N SER A 77 31.21 3.00 -11.58
CA SER A 77 32.51 3.05 -12.24
C SER A 77 33.36 4.24 -11.79
N GLU A 78 32.74 5.38 -11.48
CA GLU A 78 33.43 6.62 -11.11
C GLU A 78 33.46 6.88 -9.59
N ILE A 79 32.87 5.99 -8.77
CA ILE A 79 32.78 6.18 -7.31
C ILE A 79 34.15 6.42 -6.67
N SER A 80 35.17 5.70 -7.15
CA SER A 80 36.53 5.82 -6.60
C SER A 80 37.14 7.21 -6.84
N GLU A 81 36.82 7.84 -7.97
CA GLU A 81 37.31 9.18 -8.33
C GLU A 81 36.52 10.25 -7.57
N ILE A 82 35.20 10.08 -7.44
CA ILE A 82 34.33 10.95 -6.64
C ILE A 82 34.75 10.95 -5.17
N LEU A 83 35.03 9.78 -4.59
CA LEU A 83 35.51 9.66 -3.20
C LEU A 83 36.90 10.28 -3.02
N LYS A 84 37.77 10.17 -4.03
CA LYS A 84 39.09 10.81 -4.02
C LYS A 84 38.99 12.33 -4.11
N ALA A 85 38.11 12.83 -4.96
CA ALA A 85 37.87 14.26 -5.18
C ALA A 85 37.17 14.92 -3.99
N ALA A 86 36.29 14.18 -3.30
CA ALA A 86 35.59 14.67 -2.10
C ALA A 86 36.51 14.86 -0.89
N GLY A 87 37.70 14.25 -0.89
CA GLY A 87 38.66 14.31 0.22
C GLY A 87 38.14 13.66 1.51
N ASN A 88 39.02 13.46 2.49
CA ASN A 88 38.64 12.90 3.81
C ASN A 88 37.86 13.88 4.70
N ASP A 89 37.55 15.09 4.21
CA ASP A 89 36.84 16.14 4.96
C ASP A 89 35.32 16.05 4.81
N LEU A 90 34.78 14.84 4.76
CA LEU A 90 33.39 14.64 5.11
C LEU A 90 33.31 14.59 6.64
N GLY A 91 33.34 15.77 7.26
CA GLY A 91 32.79 15.94 8.59
C GLY A 91 31.45 15.22 8.61
N HIS A 92 31.35 14.17 9.43
CA HIS A 92 30.23 13.25 9.52
C HIS A 92 28.91 14.04 9.52
N ARG A 93 28.27 14.20 8.35
CA ARG A 93 26.94 14.81 8.31
C ARG A 93 26.03 13.82 9.02
N LYS A 94 25.64 14.16 10.24
CA LYS A 94 24.78 13.34 11.07
C LYS A 94 23.37 13.36 10.47
N VAL A 95 23.13 12.48 9.51
CA VAL A 95 21.83 12.31 8.86
C VAL A 95 20.88 11.74 9.91
N ARG A 96 19.98 12.58 10.44
CA ARG A 96 18.84 12.12 11.23
C ARG A 96 17.70 11.84 10.26
N ALA A 97 17.41 10.57 10.01
CA ALA A 97 16.19 10.19 9.32
C ALA A 97 15.00 10.62 10.19
N SER A 98 14.12 11.49 9.66
CA SER A 98 12.88 11.87 10.34
C SER A 98 11.96 10.66 10.43
N GLY A 99 11.86 10.08 11.62
CA GLY A 99 11.05 8.87 11.89
C GLY A 99 11.86 7.60 12.16
N GLY A 100 13.20 7.68 12.21
CA GLY A 100 14.06 6.61 12.71
C GLY A 100 14.35 6.73 14.20
N ASP A 101 14.86 5.65 14.79
CA ASP A 101 15.20 5.58 16.22
C ASP A 101 16.28 6.62 16.58
N TYR A 102 16.10 7.32 17.71
CA TYR A 102 16.91 8.50 18.07
C TYR A 102 18.32 8.17 18.58
N PHE A 103 18.65 6.88 18.66
CA PHE A 103 19.87 6.34 19.25
C PHE A 103 20.95 6.08 18.21
N THR A 104 22.22 6.32 18.56
CA THR A 104 23.35 5.86 17.74
C THR A 104 23.53 4.34 17.89
N GLN A 105 24.20 3.70 16.94
CA GLN A 105 24.51 2.27 17.02
C GLN A 105 25.22 1.91 18.34
N GLU A 106 26.14 2.78 18.79
CA GLU A 106 26.84 2.63 20.07
C GLU A 106 25.91 2.71 21.28
N GLN A 107 24.87 3.55 21.23
CA GLN A 107 23.86 3.65 22.29
C GLN A 107 22.97 2.41 22.31
N TYR A 108 22.67 1.84 21.13
CA TYR A 108 21.93 0.60 21.01
C TYR A 108 22.71 -0.58 21.60
N ASP A 109 24.00 -0.69 21.29
CA ASP A 109 24.86 -1.78 21.76
C ASP A 109 25.04 -1.79 23.29
N GLN A 110 24.91 -0.64 23.95
CA GLN A 110 24.94 -0.54 25.42
C GLN A 110 23.68 -1.11 26.09
N VAL A 111 22.52 -0.99 25.43
CA VAL A 111 21.23 -1.44 25.98
C VAL A 111 20.91 -2.87 25.55
N ARG A 112 21.45 -3.31 24.41
CA ARG A 112 21.21 -4.63 23.84
C ARG A 112 21.65 -5.75 24.78
N ARG A 113 20.69 -6.53 25.27
CA ARG A 113 20.95 -7.75 26.02
C ARG A 113 21.12 -8.94 25.08
N GLN A 114 21.74 -10.02 25.57
CA GLN A 114 21.92 -11.23 24.79
C GLN A 114 20.58 -11.87 24.38
N GLU A 115 19.56 -11.74 25.24
CA GLU A 115 18.17 -12.18 24.97
C GLU A 115 17.41 -11.34 23.93
N ASP A 116 17.81 -10.08 23.69
CA ASP A 116 17.14 -9.17 22.73
C ASP A 116 17.46 -9.50 21.27
N SER A 117 18.27 -10.54 21.03
CA SER A 117 18.54 -11.08 19.70
C SER A 117 17.35 -11.87 19.16
N VAL A 118 16.17 -11.24 19.12
CA VAL A 118 14.93 -11.76 18.54
C VAL A 118 15.10 -12.02 17.04
N PHE A 119 15.90 -11.19 16.37
CA PHE A 119 16.11 -11.25 14.91
C PHE A 119 17.34 -12.07 14.47
N SER A 120 18.14 -12.62 15.39
CA SER A 120 19.35 -13.38 15.02
C SER A 120 19.05 -14.60 14.15
N GLY A 121 17.88 -15.24 14.37
CA GLY A 121 17.40 -16.35 13.54
C GLY A 121 17.01 -15.93 12.12
N PHE A 122 16.67 -14.66 11.89
CA PHE A 122 16.27 -14.15 10.58
C PHE A 122 17.48 -13.99 9.64
N VAL A 123 18.65 -13.73 10.22
CA VAL A 123 19.91 -13.55 9.47
C VAL A 123 20.59 -14.89 9.18
N SER A 124 20.42 -15.90 10.04
CA SER A 124 21.00 -17.24 9.85
C SER A 124 20.20 -18.17 8.94
N GLY A 125 19.08 -17.71 8.36
CA GLY A 125 18.26 -18.50 7.44
C GLY A 125 17.66 -19.76 8.07
N GLN A 126 17.61 -19.83 9.39
CA GLN A 126 17.00 -20.95 10.11
C GLN A 126 15.51 -20.65 10.32
N ASP A 127 14.66 -21.37 9.58
CA ASP A 127 13.24 -21.44 9.86
C ASP A 127 13.04 -21.93 11.29
N ARG A 128 12.74 -21.02 12.23
CA ARG A 128 12.18 -21.44 13.51
C ARG A 128 10.77 -21.97 13.25
N PRO A 129 10.39 -23.15 13.76
CA PRO A 129 8.98 -23.47 13.88
C PRO A 129 8.36 -22.36 14.74
N ARG A 130 7.36 -21.69 14.15
CA ARG A 130 6.54 -20.65 14.77
C ARG A 130 6.19 -21.12 16.17
N ALA A 131 6.60 -20.35 17.18
CA ALA A 131 6.20 -20.60 18.56
C ALA A 131 4.68 -20.79 18.59
N GLU A 132 4.28 -22.04 18.84
CA GLU A 132 2.90 -22.42 19.06
C GLU A 132 2.46 -21.62 20.29
N LYS A 133 1.66 -20.58 20.05
CA LYS A 133 0.93 -19.93 21.13
C LYS A 133 0.08 -21.03 21.75
N GLU A 134 0.26 -21.22 23.05
CA GLU A 134 -0.55 -22.07 23.90
C GLU A 134 -2.03 -21.96 23.49
N GLU A 135 -2.54 -23.00 22.84
CA GLU A 135 -3.94 -23.14 22.44
C GLU A 135 -4.78 -23.42 23.69
N GLY A 136 -5.04 -22.36 24.46
CA GLY A 136 -5.95 -22.35 25.60
C GLY A 136 -7.28 -21.66 25.32
N SER A 137 -7.62 -21.38 24.06
CA SER A 137 -8.92 -20.84 23.68
C SER A 137 -9.26 -21.22 22.24
N VAL A 138 -10.40 -21.87 22.05
CA VAL A 138 -10.94 -22.40 20.78
C VAL A 138 -10.63 -21.45 19.60
N PRO A 139 -9.68 -21.78 18.70
CA PRO A 139 -9.23 -20.88 17.64
C PRO A 139 -10.33 -20.49 16.64
N ASP A 140 -11.40 -21.29 16.59
CA ASP A 140 -12.52 -21.08 15.68
C ASP A 140 -13.36 -19.84 16.05
N LEU A 141 -13.43 -19.47 17.34
CA LEU A 141 -14.34 -18.41 17.80
C LEU A 141 -13.90 -16.98 17.42
N ALA A 142 -12.59 -16.76 17.26
CA ALA A 142 -12.04 -15.46 16.89
C ALA A 142 -12.40 -15.04 15.46
N PHE A 143 -12.75 -16.00 14.59
CA PHE A 143 -13.12 -15.73 13.20
C PHE A 143 -14.61 -15.40 13.04
N TYR A 144 -15.45 -15.86 13.96
CA TYR A 144 -16.90 -15.63 13.90
C TYR A 144 -17.27 -14.25 14.43
N THR A 145 -17.84 -13.42 13.56
CA THR A 145 -18.32 -12.08 13.90
C THR A 145 -19.76 -11.90 13.44
N GLU A 146 -20.47 -11.00 14.10
CA GLU A 146 -21.85 -10.65 13.74
C GLU A 146 -21.96 -10.13 12.30
N THR A 147 -21.02 -9.28 11.88
CA THR A 147 -20.95 -8.73 10.52
C THR A 147 -20.74 -9.84 9.48
N LEU A 148 -19.92 -10.85 9.79
CA LEU A 148 -19.73 -12.00 8.89
C LEU A 148 -21.03 -12.79 8.71
N ALA A 149 -21.77 -13.06 9.79
CA ALA A 149 -23.06 -13.75 9.71
C ALA A 149 -24.08 -12.95 8.88
N GLN A 150 -24.10 -11.61 9.03
CA GLN A 150 -24.96 -10.74 8.25
C GLN A 150 -24.64 -10.79 6.75
N ILE A 151 -23.35 -10.76 6.38
CA ILE A 151 -22.92 -10.89 4.99
C ILE A 151 -23.37 -12.24 4.39
N TYR A 152 -23.29 -13.34 5.16
CA TYR A 152 -23.77 -14.64 4.69
C TYR A 152 -25.30 -14.67 4.50
N ALA A 153 -26.06 -14.02 5.38
CA ALA A 153 -27.51 -13.89 5.22
C ALA A 153 -27.87 -13.08 3.97
N ASP A 154 -27.19 -11.95 3.73
CA ASP A 154 -27.41 -11.10 2.54
C ASP A 154 -27.08 -11.83 1.23
N GLN A 155 -26.16 -12.81 1.28
CA GLN A 155 -25.78 -13.66 0.14
C GLN A 155 -26.72 -14.86 -0.06
N GLY A 156 -27.68 -15.10 0.84
CA GLY A 156 -28.60 -16.24 0.80
C GLY A 156 -28.05 -17.54 1.41
N TYR A 157 -26.90 -17.49 2.09
CA TYR A 157 -26.32 -18.65 2.79
C TYR A 157 -26.84 -18.75 4.23
N TYR A 158 -28.15 -18.98 4.37
CA TYR A 158 -28.84 -18.94 5.66
C TYR A 158 -28.33 -19.96 6.69
N GLU A 159 -28.02 -21.19 6.27
CA GLU A 159 -27.51 -22.22 7.18
C GLU A 159 -26.16 -21.83 7.80
N GLN A 160 -25.25 -21.26 6.99
CA GLN A 160 -23.96 -20.77 7.48
C GLN A 160 -24.13 -19.59 8.43
N ALA A 161 -25.05 -18.66 8.13
CA ALA A 161 -25.35 -17.55 9.02
C ALA A 161 -25.89 -18.02 10.38
N LYS A 162 -26.80 -19.01 10.39
CA LYS A 162 -27.36 -19.61 11.62
C LYS A 162 -26.28 -20.29 12.47
N ASP A 163 -25.35 -21.02 11.84
CA ASP A 163 -24.24 -21.66 12.54
C ASP A 163 -23.35 -20.63 13.24
N ILE A 164 -23.04 -19.52 12.57
CA ILE A 164 -22.23 -18.45 13.15
C ILE A 164 -22.95 -17.79 14.32
N TYR A 165 -24.25 -17.46 14.18
CA TYR A 165 -25.04 -16.91 15.29
C TYR A 165 -25.13 -17.87 16.47
N SER A 166 -25.24 -19.17 16.23
CA SER A 166 -25.27 -20.19 17.29
C SER A 166 -23.95 -20.25 18.05
N LYS A 167 -22.81 -20.14 17.36
CA LYS A 167 -21.48 -20.03 18.00
C LYS A 167 -21.35 -18.72 18.80
N LEU A 168 -21.89 -17.61 18.29
CA LEU A 168 -21.87 -16.32 18.99
C LEU A 168 -22.75 -16.32 20.26
N ILE A 169 -23.84 -17.07 20.30
CA ILE A 169 -24.66 -17.26 21.52
C ILE A 169 -23.83 -17.90 22.63
N LEU A 170 -23.03 -18.91 22.30
CA LEU A 170 -22.15 -19.59 23.26
C LEU A 170 -21.01 -18.68 23.73
N ALA A 171 -20.49 -17.83 22.83
CA ALA A 171 -19.42 -16.89 23.12
C ALA A 171 -19.86 -15.70 23.99
N TYR A 172 -21.05 -15.17 23.72
CA TYR A 172 -21.56 -13.92 24.28
C TYR A 172 -22.98 -14.12 24.84
N PRO A 173 -23.12 -14.79 26.01
CA PRO A 173 -24.42 -15.13 26.56
C PRO A 173 -25.29 -13.89 26.88
N GLU A 174 -24.66 -12.73 27.14
CA GLU A 174 -25.36 -11.45 27.35
C GLU A 174 -26.21 -11.02 26.16
N LYS A 175 -25.82 -11.42 24.94
CA LYS A 175 -26.51 -11.10 23.68
C LYS A 175 -27.33 -12.28 23.14
N ASN A 176 -27.55 -13.34 23.92
CA ASN A 176 -28.25 -14.54 23.46
C ASN A 176 -29.62 -14.24 22.83
N ALA A 177 -30.47 -13.48 23.52
CA ALA A 177 -31.81 -13.13 23.03
C ALA A 177 -31.79 -12.40 21.68
N TYR A 178 -30.77 -11.56 21.46
CA TYR A 178 -30.58 -10.84 20.19
C TYR A 178 -30.23 -11.80 19.05
N PHE A 179 -29.24 -12.67 19.24
CA PHE A 179 -28.84 -13.64 18.22
C PHE A 179 -29.93 -14.68 17.94
N ALA A 180 -30.68 -15.12 18.97
CA ALA A 180 -31.82 -16.00 18.80
C ALA A 180 -32.91 -15.36 17.91
N ALA A 181 -33.22 -14.08 18.12
CA ALA A 181 -34.17 -13.35 17.28
C ALA A 181 -33.68 -13.20 15.82
N LEU A 182 -32.38 -13.08 15.59
CA LEU A 182 -31.81 -13.08 14.23
C LEU A 182 -31.98 -14.45 13.56
N ILE A 183 -31.71 -15.55 14.28
CA ILE A 183 -31.91 -16.91 13.77
C ILE A 183 -33.39 -17.15 13.41
N GLU A 184 -34.32 -16.68 14.24
CA GLU A 184 -35.76 -16.79 13.96
C GLU A 184 -36.16 -16.05 12.69
N LYS A 185 -35.63 -14.85 12.45
CA LYS A 185 -35.86 -14.10 11.20
C LYS A 185 -35.35 -14.88 9.98
N LEU A 186 -34.14 -15.43 10.06
CA LEU A 186 -33.57 -16.22 8.97
C LEU A 186 -34.35 -17.52 8.71
N ASN A 187 -35.08 -18.06 9.70
CA ASN A 187 -35.97 -19.21 9.50
C ASN A 187 -37.30 -18.85 8.82
N GLN A 188 -37.71 -17.57 8.84
CA GLN A 188 -38.94 -17.11 8.19
C GLN A 188 -38.71 -16.70 6.73
N GLU A 189 -37.48 -16.29 6.39
CA GLU A 189 -37.08 -15.88 5.04
C GLU A 189 -36.69 -17.07 4.13
N ASN A 190 -36.59 -18.28 4.69
CA ASN A 190 -36.16 -19.52 4.03
C ASN A 190 -37.36 -20.48 3.86
#